data_AF-A0A433SX99-F1
#
_entry.id   AF-A0A433SX99-F1
#
_cell.length_a   1.000
_cell.length_b   1.000
_cell.length_c   1.000
_cell.angle_alpha   90.00
_cell.angle_beta   90.00
_cell.angle_gamma   90.00
#
_symmetry.space_group_name_H-M   'P 1'
#
loop_
_entity.id
_entity.type
_entity.pdbx_description
1 polymer ?
#
loop_
_entity_poly.entity_id
_entity_poly.type
_entity_poly.pdbx_seq_one_letter_code
_entity_poly.pdbx_strand_id
1 'polypeptide(L)'
;MVMQWKNSKKDMMPITRAYPSRLRIFWTKYKLGARLRVLFVITAIIMFIRPLRNNLVPGWPSLFRDLSTFNLIRIYIGDVLINVDRSPYTGSCEDVHSRLAKVRMPKIEEMHFYDLKEWYSRSAALKSSLSKKDLEVLDDFKPSLTPLEQQQLLFSMLSTTQALAAFNISYYISEGSLIGYWRHHGFIPWDDDVDILFDAQQWPLVKKVMSCVPGIELYMGWDRMWKVYPSSAALWKGEKQIRFPFVDLFMFNYDEGHVWPVCMWMKTDAMMPREWILPTAQGVFEGYPVAIPGQPHKNLNFHYGDVDSGCYSRIFLRRERMLIPVIDRTHMPCEPLKKIYPFVQRNQPDPKTGVVTEQLMEAQRVLSVFNATYHHRNQVKDEQSKQHRR
;
A
#
# COMPACT_ATOMS: atom_id res chain seq x y z
N MET A 1 82.82 23.38 -31.17
CA MET A 1 83.45 22.53 -32.22
C MET A 1 82.78 21.16 -32.16
N VAL A 2 81.94 20.83 -33.14
CA VAL A 2 82.28 19.90 -34.27
C VAL A 2 82.36 18.47 -33.73
N MET A 3 81.28 17.68 -33.81
CA MET A 3 80.88 16.75 -34.91
C MET A 3 81.12 15.30 -34.44
N GLN A 4 80.08 14.45 -34.50
CA GLN A 4 79.91 13.31 -35.44
C GLN A 4 80.92 12.17 -35.23
N TRP A 5 80.65 10.88 -35.41
CA TRP A 5 79.52 10.13 -35.97
C TRP A 5 79.69 8.63 -35.62
N LYS A 6 78.56 7.93 -35.52
CA LYS A 6 78.24 6.52 -35.85
C LYS A 6 79.34 5.44 -35.96
N ASN A 7 79.07 4.30 -35.31
CA ASN A 7 78.63 2.98 -35.87
C ASN A 7 78.72 1.93 -34.74
N SER A 8 78.03 0.77 -34.66
CA SER A 8 77.02 0.04 -35.43
C SER A 8 76.69 -1.25 -34.64
N LYS A 9 75.46 -1.79 -34.78
CA LYS A 9 74.99 -3.18 -34.50
C LYS A 9 74.82 -3.56 -33.01
N LYS A 10 73.57 -3.68 -32.56
CA LYS A 10 72.70 -4.88 -32.54
C LYS A 10 73.08 -5.84 -31.40
N ASP A 11 72.28 -5.82 -30.33
CA ASP A 11 71.92 -7.02 -29.58
C ASP A 11 70.52 -6.90 -28.96
N MET A 12 69.93 -8.08 -28.75
CA MET A 12 68.52 -8.43 -28.62
C MET A 12 67.73 -7.83 -27.43
N MET A 13 66.47 -7.48 -27.68
CA MET A 13 65.37 -7.71 -26.73
C MET A 13 64.19 -8.39 -27.48
N PRO A 14 63.65 -9.52 -26.99
CA PRO A 14 62.48 -10.13 -27.62
C PRO A 14 61.20 -9.43 -27.15
N ILE A 15 60.57 -8.69 -28.06
CA ILE A 15 59.16 -8.31 -27.94
C ILE A 15 58.32 -9.53 -28.34
N THR A 16 57.77 -10.26 -27.38
CA THR A 16 56.69 -11.22 -27.64
C THR A 16 55.41 -10.74 -26.96
N ARG A 17 54.75 -9.73 -27.55
CA ARG A 17 53.32 -9.50 -27.28
C ARG A 17 52.52 -10.40 -28.21
N ALA A 18 52.29 -11.64 -27.78
CA ALA A 18 51.44 -12.58 -28.49
C ALA A 18 49.98 -12.05 -28.50
N TYR A 19 49.51 -11.56 -29.65
CA TYR A 19 48.09 -11.31 -29.86
C TYR A 19 47.35 -12.66 -29.85
N PRO A 20 46.32 -12.86 -29.02
CA PRO A 20 45.59 -14.12 -28.98
C PRO A 20 44.93 -14.39 -30.34
N SER A 21 45.16 -15.59 -30.88
CA SER A 21 44.57 -16.00 -32.16
C SER A 21 43.04 -15.93 -32.11
N ARG A 22 42.39 -15.56 -33.23
CA ARG A 22 40.92 -15.48 -33.34
C ARG A 22 40.23 -16.77 -32.86
N LEU A 23 40.85 -17.92 -33.10
CA LEU A 23 40.42 -19.23 -32.58
C LEU A 23 40.46 -19.31 -31.05
N ARG A 24 41.52 -18.84 -30.39
CA ARG A 24 41.61 -18.85 -28.93
C ARG A 24 40.50 -17.99 -28.32
N ILE A 25 40.27 -16.78 -28.84
CA ILE A 25 39.18 -15.88 -28.42
C ILE A 25 37.80 -16.54 -28.63
N PHE A 26 37.59 -17.21 -29.76
CA PHE A 26 36.36 -17.94 -30.06
C PHE A 26 36.10 -19.08 -29.06
N TRP A 27 37.10 -19.91 -28.76
CA TRP A 27 36.99 -20.99 -27.79
C TRP A 27 36.78 -20.49 -26.36
N THR A 28 37.40 -19.37 -25.95
CA THR A 28 37.13 -18.76 -24.64
C THR A 28 35.71 -18.23 -24.56
N LYS A 29 35.20 -17.56 -25.62
CA LYS A 29 33.81 -17.09 -25.69
C LYS A 29 32.81 -18.25 -25.70
N TYR A 30 33.09 -19.33 -26.44
CA TYR A 30 32.25 -20.53 -26.47
C TYR A 30 32.21 -21.23 -25.10
N LYS A 31 33.36 -21.41 -24.45
CA LYS A 31 33.45 -21.98 -23.09
C LYS A 31 32.77 -21.09 -22.06
N LEU A 32 32.89 -19.77 -22.18
CA LEU A 32 32.17 -18.83 -21.32
C LEU A 32 30.66 -18.94 -21.52
N GLY A 33 30.19 -18.97 -22.77
CA GLY A 33 28.78 -19.16 -23.10
C GLY A 33 28.22 -20.49 -22.56
N ALA A 34 28.95 -21.59 -22.70
CA ALA A 34 28.56 -22.87 -22.15
C ALA A 34 28.48 -22.85 -20.61
N ARG A 35 29.46 -22.24 -19.93
CA ARG A 35 29.45 -22.07 -18.47
C ARG A 35 28.29 -21.21 -18.00
N LEU A 36 27.98 -20.13 -18.70
CA LEU A 36 26.84 -19.26 -18.39
C LEU A 36 25.51 -20.00 -18.57
N ARG A 37 25.36 -20.85 -19.59
CA ARG A 37 24.17 -21.70 -19.78
C ARG A 37 24.00 -22.72 -18.66
N VAL A 38 25.09 -23.40 -18.27
CA VAL A 38 25.06 -24.34 -17.15
C VAL A 38 24.72 -23.62 -15.85
N LEU A 39 25.34 -22.47 -15.58
CA LEU A 39 25.02 -21.65 -14.41
C LEU A 39 23.55 -21.21 -14.42
N PHE A 40 23.01 -20.78 -15.57
CA PHE A 40 21.61 -20.42 -15.70
C PHE A 40 20.67 -21.60 -15.37
N VAL A 41 20.94 -22.79 -15.91
CA VAL A 41 20.14 -23.99 -15.62
C VAL A 41 20.21 -24.38 -14.15
N ILE A 42 21.40 -24.34 -13.54
CA ILE A 42 21.60 -24.62 -12.11
C ILE A 42 20.82 -23.60 -11.27
N THR A 43 20.97 -22.31 -11.54
CA THR A 43 20.22 -21.25 -10.84
C THR A 43 18.72 -21.43 -11.01
N ALA A 44 18.25 -21.75 -12.22
CA ALA A 44 16.83 -22.00 -12.47
C ALA A 44 16.32 -23.18 -11.63
N ILE A 45 17.05 -24.30 -11.56
CA ILE A 45 16.70 -25.45 -10.70
C ILE A 45 16.66 -25.04 -9.23
N ILE A 46 17.68 -24.30 -8.76
CA ILE A 46 17.75 -23.83 -7.37
C ILE A 46 16.54 -22.96 -7.04
N MET A 47 16.09 -22.11 -7.98
CA MET A 47 14.91 -21.27 -7.76
C MET A 47 13.66 -22.10 -7.46
N PHE A 48 13.52 -23.35 -7.90
CA PHE A 48 12.36 -24.20 -7.56
C PHE A 48 12.50 -24.96 -6.23
N ILE A 49 13.68 -24.94 -5.60
CA ILE A 49 13.92 -25.58 -4.29
C ILE A 49 13.85 -24.48 -3.22
N ARG A 50 12.69 -24.32 -2.58
CA ARG A 50 12.38 -23.19 -1.66
C ARG A 50 13.48 -22.86 -0.64
N PRO A 51 14.07 -23.81 0.12
CA PRO A 51 15.16 -23.49 1.05
C PRO A 51 16.40 -22.91 0.36
N LEU A 52 16.79 -23.48 -0.79
CA LEU A 52 17.96 -23.01 -1.54
C LEU A 52 17.69 -21.66 -2.23
N ARG A 53 16.50 -21.48 -2.81
CA ARG A 53 16.03 -20.20 -3.35
C ARG A 53 16.09 -19.08 -2.31
N ASN A 54 15.56 -19.33 -1.11
CA ASN A 54 15.52 -18.33 -0.06
C ASN A 54 16.93 -17.93 0.42
N ASN A 55 17.91 -18.83 0.30
CA ASN A 55 19.32 -18.51 0.56
C ASN A 55 19.97 -17.71 -0.58
N LEU A 56 19.54 -17.90 -1.84
CA LEU A 56 20.05 -17.14 -2.98
C LEU A 56 19.53 -15.70 -3.04
N VAL A 57 18.35 -15.43 -2.48
CA VAL A 57 17.72 -14.10 -2.51
C VAL A 57 17.49 -13.60 -1.09
N PRO A 58 18.56 -13.16 -0.38
CA PRO A 58 18.43 -12.62 0.95
C PRO A 58 17.59 -11.32 0.91
N GLY A 59 16.62 -11.21 1.82
CA GLY A 59 15.76 -10.02 1.94
C GLY A 59 14.38 -10.14 1.28
N TRP A 60 14.01 -11.31 0.72
CA TRP A 60 12.62 -11.51 0.28
C TRP A 60 11.61 -11.39 1.44
N PRO A 61 10.45 -10.75 1.20
CA PRO A 61 9.36 -10.70 2.17
C PRO A 61 9.03 -12.12 2.69
N SER A 62 8.71 -12.24 3.97
CA SER A 62 8.40 -13.54 4.60
C SER A 62 7.34 -14.33 3.82
N LEU A 63 6.26 -13.67 3.39
CA LEU A 63 5.21 -14.30 2.59
C LEU A 63 5.71 -14.86 1.26
N PHE A 64 6.64 -14.18 0.59
CA PHE A 64 7.25 -14.67 -0.65
C PHE A 64 8.17 -15.86 -0.38
N ARG A 65 8.92 -15.81 0.73
CA ARG A 65 9.73 -16.94 1.19
C ARG A 65 8.89 -18.16 1.47
N ASP A 66 7.59 -17.99 1.74
CA ASP A 66 6.66 -19.07 2.05
C ASP A 66 6.00 -19.73 0.84
N LEU A 67 5.87 -18.98 -0.25
CA LEU A 67 5.30 -19.48 -1.50
C LEU A 67 6.27 -20.38 -2.28
N SER A 68 5.72 -21.36 -3.00
CA SER A 68 6.46 -22.10 -4.02
C SER A 68 6.80 -21.17 -5.19
N THR A 69 7.88 -21.47 -5.90
CA THR A 69 8.27 -20.69 -7.09
C THR A 69 7.24 -20.80 -8.20
N PHE A 70 6.56 -21.93 -8.30
CA PHE A 70 5.42 -22.09 -9.21
C PHE A 70 4.30 -21.10 -8.88
N ASN A 71 3.94 -20.95 -7.60
CA ASN A 71 2.90 -19.99 -7.19
C ASN A 71 3.31 -18.55 -7.47
N LEU A 72 4.56 -18.19 -7.18
CA LEU A 72 5.09 -16.86 -7.52
C LEU A 72 5.03 -16.59 -9.02
N ILE A 73 5.50 -17.52 -9.85
CA ILE A 73 5.42 -17.40 -11.31
C ILE A 73 3.97 -17.24 -11.76
N ARG A 74 3.05 -18.06 -11.23
CA ARG A 74 1.62 -18.01 -11.54
C ARG A 74 1.01 -16.64 -11.22
N ILE A 75 1.30 -16.10 -10.03
CA ILE A 75 0.84 -14.77 -9.60
C ILE A 75 1.31 -13.69 -10.57
N TYR A 76 2.61 -13.66 -10.87
CA TYR A 76 3.20 -12.60 -11.70
C TYR A 76 2.78 -12.71 -13.17
N ILE A 77 2.74 -13.92 -13.75
CA ILE A 77 2.32 -14.13 -15.14
C ILE A 77 0.81 -13.88 -15.30
N GLY A 78 -0.01 -14.37 -14.36
CA GLY A 78 -1.47 -14.22 -14.43
C GLY A 78 -1.89 -12.75 -14.54
N ASP A 79 -1.20 -11.87 -13.81
CA ASP A 79 -1.53 -10.45 -13.79
C ASP A 79 -1.08 -9.69 -15.04
N VAL A 80 -0.05 -10.16 -15.74
CA VAL A 80 0.35 -9.61 -17.06
C VAL A 80 -0.77 -9.81 -18.09
N LEU A 81 -1.56 -10.87 -17.95
CA LEU A 81 -2.66 -11.19 -18.86
C LEU A 81 -3.92 -10.34 -18.64
N ILE A 82 -4.01 -9.60 -17.53
CA ILE A 82 -5.14 -8.70 -17.27
C ILE A 82 -5.03 -7.50 -18.20
N ASN A 83 -5.79 -7.49 -19.29
CA ASN A 83 -5.83 -6.36 -20.22
C ASN A 83 -6.87 -5.33 -19.77
N VAL A 84 -6.41 -4.20 -19.26
CA VAL A 84 -7.26 -3.11 -18.77
C VAL A 84 -7.43 -2.06 -19.88
N ASP A 85 -8.65 -1.89 -20.38
CA ASP A 85 -8.95 -0.83 -21.33
C ASP A 85 -9.09 0.52 -20.62
N ARG A 86 -8.11 1.39 -20.84
CA ARG A 86 -8.02 2.72 -20.23
C ARG A 86 -8.57 3.85 -21.11
N SER A 87 -9.21 3.53 -22.23
CA SER A 87 -9.95 4.53 -23.01
C SER A 87 -11.04 5.19 -22.14
N PRO A 88 -11.42 6.45 -22.37
CA PRO A 88 -12.53 7.06 -21.65
C PRO A 88 -13.82 6.22 -21.80
N TYR A 89 -14.60 6.11 -20.74
CA TYR A 89 -15.93 5.51 -20.83
C TYR A 89 -16.86 6.43 -21.63
N THR A 90 -17.54 5.90 -22.63
CA THR A 90 -18.43 6.65 -23.54
C THR A 90 -19.89 6.20 -23.48
N GLY A 91 -20.22 5.25 -22.58
CA GLY A 91 -21.59 4.76 -22.42
C GLY A 91 -22.47 5.68 -21.58
N SER A 92 -23.73 5.30 -21.39
CA SER A 92 -24.68 6.03 -20.54
C SER A 92 -24.32 5.91 -19.05
N CYS A 93 -24.59 6.98 -18.30
CA CYS A 93 -24.48 7.06 -16.85
C CYS A 93 -25.84 7.00 -16.13
N GLU A 94 -26.96 6.85 -16.86
CA GLU A 94 -28.31 6.92 -16.30
C GLU A 94 -28.57 5.87 -15.22
N ASP A 95 -28.13 4.63 -15.45
CA ASP A 95 -28.30 3.54 -14.48
C ASP A 95 -27.42 3.74 -13.24
N VAL A 96 -26.22 4.32 -13.41
CA VAL A 96 -25.35 4.74 -12.31
C VAL A 96 -26.03 5.81 -11.48
N HIS A 97 -26.47 6.89 -12.10
CA HIS A 97 -27.15 7.98 -11.39
C HIS A 97 -28.43 7.51 -10.68
N SER A 98 -29.25 6.70 -11.35
CA SER A 98 -30.49 6.15 -10.78
C SER A 98 -30.24 5.26 -9.56
N ARG A 99 -29.15 4.48 -9.58
CA ARG A 99 -28.77 3.66 -8.44
C ARG A 99 -28.16 4.49 -7.32
N LEU A 100 -27.27 5.43 -7.62
CA LEU A 100 -26.64 6.30 -6.62
C LEU A 100 -27.65 7.23 -5.93
N ALA A 101 -28.73 7.62 -6.60
CA ALA A 101 -29.83 8.38 -6.00
C ALA A 101 -30.55 7.64 -4.85
N LYS A 102 -30.35 6.32 -4.73
CA LYS A 102 -30.95 5.48 -3.66
C LYS A 102 -29.99 5.22 -2.49
N VAL A 103 -28.74 5.69 -2.57
CA VAL A 103 -27.76 5.54 -1.49
C VAL A 103 -27.40 6.91 -0.91
N ARG A 104 -26.95 6.93 0.34
CA ARG A 104 -26.45 8.16 0.97
C ARG A 104 -25.05 8.46 0.42
N MET A 105 -24.98 9.32 -0.59
CA MET A 105 -23.72 9.87 -1.08
C MET A 105 -23.21 10.97 -0.14
N PRO A 106 -21.88 11.08 0.08
CA PRO A 106 -21.32 12.14 0.90
C PRO A 106 -21.43 13.50 0.21
N LYS A 107 -21.43 14.55 1.03
CA LYS A 107 -21.31 15.94 0.56
C LYS A 107 -20.04 16.56 1.12
N ILE A 108 -19.37 17.41 0.35
CA ILE A 108 -18.07 17.96 0.74
C ILE A 108 -18.14 18.79 2.03
N GLU A 109 -19.26 19.50 2.24
CA GLU A 109 -19.52 20.31 3.42
C GLU A 109 -19.75 19.49 4.70
N GLU A 110 -20.04 18.19 4.57
CA GLU A 110 -20.19 17.27 5.71
C GLU A 110 -18.86 16.63 6.12
N MET A 111 -17.80 16.79 5.31
CA MET A 111 -16.52 16.14 5.55
C MET A 111 -15.77 16.80 6.70
N HIS A 112 -15.34 15.98 7.65
CA HIS A 112 -14.53 16.40 8.78
C HIS A 112 -13.14 16.89 8.32
N PHE A 113 -12.51 17.73 9.13
CA PHE A 113 -11.12 18.14 8.95
C PHE A 113 -10.47 18.49 10.29
N TYR A 114 -9.16 18.34 10.34
CA TYR A 114 -8.30 18.78 11.44
C TYR A 114 -7.71 20.15 11.11
N ASP A 115 -7.94 21.13 11.98
CA ASP A 115 -7.41 22.49 11.83
C ASP A 115 -5.98 22.59 12.37
N LEU A 116 -5.08 23.15 11.57
CA LEU A 116 -3.69 23.36 11.97
C LEU A 116 -3.54 24.34 13.16
N LYS A 117 -4.45 25.31 13.31
CA LYS A 117 -4.49 26.22 14.47
C LYS A 117 -4.85 25.46 15.74
N GLU A 118 -5.79 24.54 15.66
CA GLU A 118 -6.16 23.69 16.78
C GLU A 118 -5.01 22.76 17.16
N TRP A 119 -4.33 22.18 16.17
CA TRP A 119 -3.09 21.43 16.39
C TRP A 119 -2.06 22.24 17.18
N TYR A 120 -1.78 23.49 16.77
CA TYR A 120 -0.81 24.34 17.49
C TYR A 120 -1.25 24.65 18.92
N SER A 121 -2.55 24.88 19.14
CA SER A 121 -3.10 25.13 20.48
C SER A 121 -2.96 23.91 21.39
N ARG A 122 -3.40 22.73 20.93
CA ARG A 122 -3.36 21.49 21.70
C ARG A 122 -1.94 20.99 21.92
N SER A 123 -1.08 21.05 20.91
CA SER A 123 0.33 20.64 21.02
C SER A 123 1.12 21.52 21.99
N ALA A 124 0.86 22.83 22.04
CA ALA A 124 1.52 23.74 22.99
C ALA A 124 1.28 23.32 24.45
N ALA A 125 0.08 22.84 24.77
CA ALA A 125 -0.27 22.36 26.12
C ALA A 125 0.47 21.07 26.52
N LEU A 126 1.02 20.32 25.56
CA LEU A 126 1.72 19.06 25.82
C LEU A 126 3.24 19.21 25.97
N LYS A 127 3.83 20.30 25.45
CA LYS A 127 5.29 20.44 25.31
C LYS A 127 6.07 20.23 26.61
N SER A 128 5.53 20.66 27.75
CA SER A 128 6.17 20.51 29.06
C SER A 128 6.15 19.07 29.60
N SER A 129 5.25 18.23 29.09
CA SER A 129 5.08 16.83 29.53
C SER A 129 5.78 15.82 28.62
N LEU A 130 6.25 16.25 27.45
CA LEU A 130 6.89 15.38 26.47
C LEU A 130 8.36 15.15 26.79
N SER A 131 8.87 13.97 26.43
CA SER A 131 10.31 13.75 26.40
C SER A 131 10.95 14.65 25.34
N LYS A 132 12.25 14.94 25.50
CA LYS A 132 13.00 15.73 24.50
C LYS A 132 12.89 15.11 23.10
N LYS A 133 12.99 13.77 23.01
CA LYS A 133 12.89 13.02 21.75
C LYS A 133 11.51 13.16 21.11
N ASP A 134 10.44 13.04 21.89
CA ASP A 134 9.08 13.15 21.35
C ASP A 134 8.76 14.59 20.92
N LEU A 135 9.30 15.59 21.63
CA LEU A 135 9.15 17.00 21.26
C LEU A 135 9.83 17.33 19.93
N GLU A 136 10.98 16.73 19.64
CA GLU A 136 11.72 16.92 18.39
C GLU A 136 10.95 16.42 17.15
N VAL A 137 10.10 15.40 17.31
CA VAL A 137 9.36 14.77 16.20
C VAL A 137 7.87 15.13 16.16
N LEU A 138 7.36 15.84 17.17
CA LEU A 138 5.93 16.12 17.30
C LEU A 138 5.34 16.79 16.05
N ASP A 139 6.07 17.71 15.43
CA ASP A 139 5.62 18.45 14.26
C ASP A 139 5.44 17.60 12.99
N ASP A 140 5.97 16.38 12.97
CA ASP A 140 5.73 15.42 11.87
C ASP A 140 4.30 14.88 11.87
N PHE A 141 3.58 15.04 12.98
CA PHE A 141 2.21 14.56 13.22
C PHE A 141 1.14 15.66 13.12
N LYS A 142 1.50 16.85 12.61
CA LYS A 142 0.54 17.91 12.32
C LYS A 142 -0.30 17.59 11.08
N PRO A 143 -1.48 18.22 10.89
CA PRO A 143 -2.26 18.03 9.67
C PRO A 143 -1.44 18.33 8.41
N SER A 144 -1.41 17.38 7.48
CA SER A 144 -0.59 17.45 6.26
C SER A 144 -1.26 18.23 5.12
N LEU A 145 -2.60 18.25 5.14
CA LEU A 145 -3.47 18.84 4.14
C LEU A 145 -4.20 20.07 4.70
N THR A 146 -4.55 21.01 3.83
CA THR A 146 -5.44 22.11 4.22
C THR A 146 -6.86 21.58 4.49
N PRO A 147 -7.72 22.30 5.25
CA PRO A 147 -9.10 21.87 5.50
C PRO A 147 -9.87 21.50 4.22
N LEU A 148 -9.79 22.34 3.18
CA LEU A 148 -10.44 22.06 1.91
C LEU A 148 -9.91 20.78 1.25
N GLU A 149 -8.59 20.55 1.29
CA GLU A 149 -8.01 19.34 0.72
C GLU A 149 -8.40 18.09 1.51
N GLN A 150 -8.45 18.14 2.84
CA GLN A 150 -8.96 17.03 3.65
C GLN A 150 -10.41 16.70 3.27
N GLN A 151 -11.26 17.71 3.15
CA GLN A 151 -12.65 17.54 2.73
C GLN A 151 -12.77 16.97 1.31
N GLN A 152 -11.93 17.42 0.39
CA GLN A 152 -11.86 16.92 -0.99
C GLN A 152 -11.41 15.45 -1.06
N LEU A 153 -10.41 15.07 -0.26
CA LEU A 153 -9.90 13.71 -0.18
C LEU A 153 -10.97 12.77 0.41
N LEU A 154 -11.59 13.15 1.52
CA LEU A 154 -12.67 12.40 2.16
C LEU A 154 -13.90 12.27 1.26
N PHE A 155 -14.31 13.37 0.61
CA PHE A 155 -15.41 13.35 -0.36
C PHE A 155 -15.13 12.33 -1.47
N SER A 156 -13.90 12.29 -2.00
CA SER A 156 -13.50 11.33 -3.03
C SER A 156 -13.50 9.90 -2.54
N MET A 157 -12.92 9.65 -1.38
CA MET A 157 -12.86 8.32 -0.75
C MET A 157 -14.26 7.78 -0.51
N LEU A 158 -15.10 8.56 0.16
CA LEU A 158 -16.43 8.12 0.56
C LEU A 158 -17.34 8.01 -0.66
N SER A 159 -17.25 8.90 -1.65
CA SER A 159 -17.99 8.76 -2.91
C SER A 159 -17.59 7.49 -3.64
N THR A 160 -16.30 7.16 -3.65
CA THR A 160 -15.78 5.92 -4.25
C THR A 160 -16.34 4.71 -3.53
N THR A 161 -16.15 4.61 -2.20
CA THR A 161 -16.59 3.44 -1.44
C THR A 161 -18.11 3.23 -1.48
N GLN A 162 -18.91 4.30 -1.37
CA GLN A 162 -20.37 4.20 -1.48
C GLN A 162 -20.81 3.77 -2.89
N ALA A 163 -20.15 4.26 -3.94
CA ALA A 163 -20.44 3.85 -5.31
C ALA A 163 -20.05 2.39 -5.57
N LEU A 164 -18.88 1.94 -5.10
CA LEU A 164 -18.45 0.54 -5.21
C LEU A 164 -19.42 -0.39 -4.48
N ALA A 165 -19.82 -0.04 -3.25
CA ALA A 165 -20.79 -0.80 -2.46
C ALA A 165 -22.16 -0.88 -3.15
N ALA A 166 -22.68 0.25 -3.67
CA ALA A 166 -23.97 0.27 -4.37
C ALA A 166 -24.01 -0.67 -5.60
N PHE A 167 -22.85 -0.93 -6.20
CA PHE A 167 -22.71 -1.81 -7.36
C PHE A 167 -22.24 -3.23 -7.03
N ASN A 168 -22.17 -3.60 -5.73
CA ASN A 168 -21.64 -4.89 -5.28
C ASN A 168 -20.25 -5.18 -5.85
N ILE A 169 -19.43 -4.14 -5.99
CA ILE A 169 -18.02 -4.30 -6.34
C ILE A 169 -17.28 -4.69 -5.07
N SER A 170 -16.51 -5.77 -5.11
CA SER A 170 -15.68 -6.21 -4.00
C SER A 170 -14.49 -5.27 -3.87
N TYR A 171 -14.37 -4.62 -2.72
CA TYR A 171 -13.27 -3.72 -2.39
C TYR A 171 -12.93 -3.79 -0.90
N TYR A 172 -11.78 -3.22 -0.53
CA TYR A 172 -11.44 -2.91 0.86
C TYR A 172 -10.46 -1.73 0.91
N ILE A 173 -10.47 -0.98 2.01
CA ILE A 173 -9.43 0.03 2.29
C ILE A 173 -8.17 -0.67 2.82
N SER A 174 -6.98 -0.15 2.50
CA SER A 174 -5.70 -0.76 2.88
C SER A 174 -4.69 0.28 3.37
N GLU A 175 -3.50 -0.18 3.74
CA GLU A 175 -2.34 0.65 4.07
C GLU A 175 -2.66 1.73 5.13
N GLY A 176 -2.26 2.98 4.89
CA GLY A 176 -2.51 4.12 5.78
C GLY A 176 -4.00 4.35 6.02
N SER A 177 -4.86 4.05 5.05
CA SER A 177 -6.32 4.17 5.21
C SER A 177 -6.88 3.16 6.20
N LEU A 178 -6.33 1.94 6.22
CA LEU A 178 -6.73 0.93 7.21
C LEU A 178 -6.23 1.29 8.62
N ILE A 179 -5.03 1.87 8.73
CA ILE A 179 -4.55 2.45 10.01
C ILE A 179 -5.47 3.59 10.44
N GLY A 180 -5.91 4.44 9.52
CA GLY A 180 -6.87 5.51 9.76
C GLY A 180 -8.18 4.98 10.34
N TYR A 181 -8.80 3.98 9.70
CA TYR A 181 -9.94 3.27 10.26
C TYR A 181 -9.64 2.77 11.68
N TRP A 182 -8.51 2.07 11.85
CA TRP A 182 -8.16 1.44 13.10
C TRP A 182 -7.98 2.46 14.23
N ARG A 183 -7.38 3.62 13.96
CA ARG A 183 -7.03 4.60 14.99
C ARG A 183 -8.04 5.72 15.15
N HIS A 184 -8.70 6.15 14.09
CA HIS A 184 -9.45 7.41 14.07
C HIS A 184 -10.91 7.22 13.63
N HIS A 185 -11.33 6.02 13.21
CA HIS A 185 -12.56 5.82 12.43
C HIS A 185 -12.65 6.80 11.26
N GLY A 186 -11.52 7.13 10.65
CA GLY A 186 -11.37 8.27 9.75
C GLY A 186 -9.96 8.30 9.18
N PHE A 187 -9.58 9.37 8.49
CA PHE A 187 -8.25 9.44 7.92
C PHE A 187 -7.20 9.81 8.98
N ILE A 188 -5.94 9.42 8.75
CA ILE A 188 -4.83 9.80 9.64
C ILE A 188 -4.56 11.30 9.46
N PRO A 189 -4.58 12.13 10.53
CA PRO A 189 -4.48 13.59 10.38
C PRO A 189 -3.27 14.08 9.59
N TRP A 190 -2.13 13.40 9.76
CA TRP A 190 -0.85 13.74 9.14
C TRP A 190 -0.56 12.98 7.84
N ASP A 191 -1.52 12.24 7.29
CA ASP A 191 -1.38 11.50 6.03
C ASP A 191 -1.97 12.30 4.86
N ASP A 192 -1.52 12.08 3.62
CA ASP A 192 -1.86 12.93 2.47
C ASP A 192 -2.48 12.22 1.26
N ASP A 193 -2.82 10.94 1.42
CA ASP A 193 -3.60 10.13 0.48
C ASP A 193 -4.47 9.07 1.17
N VAL A 194 -5.18 8.29 0.36
CA VAL A 194 -6.04 7.19 0.77
C VAL A 194 -5.88 6.07 -0.25
N ASP A 195 -5.83 4.82 0.21
CA ASP A 195 -5.66 3.62 -0.59
C ASP A 195 -6.90 2.71 -0.53
N ILE A 196 -7.45 2.39 -1.70
CA ILE A 196 -8.56 1.45 -1.87
C ILE A 196 -8.13 0.36 -2.86
N LEU A 197 -8.37 -0.91 -2.53
CA LEU A 197 -8.21 -2.02 -3.48
C LEU A 197 -9.57 -2.57 -3.89
N PHE A 198 -9.76 -2.87 -5.17
CA PHE A 198 -10.95 -3.51 -5.72
C PHE A 198 -10.61 -4.76 -6.55
N ASP A 199 -11.57 -5.69 -6.70
CA ASP A 199 -11.36 -6.93 -7.45
C ASP A 199 -11.03 -6.63 -8.92
N ALA A 200 -9.84 -7.07 -9.35
CA ALA A 200 -9.36 -6.89 -10.71
C ALA A 200 -10.33 -7.42 -11.76
N GLN A 201 -11.10 -8.48 -11.48
CA GLN A 201 -12.07 -9.03 -12.43
C GLN A 201 -13.25 -8.07 -12.70
N GLN A 202 -13.52 -7.15 -11.77
CA GLN A 202 -14.61 -6.18 -11.87
C GLN A 202 -14.19 -4.85 -12.49
N TRP A 203 -12.96 -4.71 -13.00
CA TRP A 203 -12.45 -3.46 -13.57
C TRP A 203 -13.34 -2.81 -14.63
N PRO A 204 -14.05 -3.54 -15.53
CA PRO A 204 -14.93 -2.89 -16.51
C PRO A 204 -16.10 -2.18 -15.84
N LEU A 205 -16.67 -2.79 -14.79
CA LEU A 205 -17.75 -2.21 -14.02
C LEU A 205 -17.25 -1.02 -13.19
N VAL A 206 -16.06 -1.14 -12.56
CA VAL A 206 -15.43 -0.05 -11.81
C VAL A 206 -15.18 1.15 -12.73
N LYS A 207 -14.63 0.93 -13.93
CA LYS A 207 -14.44 1.98 -14.95
C LYS A 207 -15.76 2.70 -15.24
N LYS A 208 -16.83 1.95 -15.53
CA LYS A 208 -18.15 2.55 -15.80
C LYS A 208 -18.64 3.36 -14.60
N VAL A 209 -18.69 2.77 -13.42
CA VAL A 209 -19.23 3.39 -12.20
C VAL A 209 -18.46 4.64 -11.87
N MET A 210 -17.13 4.56 -11.74
CA MET A 210 -16.28 5.68 -11.33
C MET A 210 -16.21 6.80 -12.39
N SER A 211 -16.44 6.49 -13.66
CA SER A 211 -16.57 7.53 -14.71
C SER A 211 -17.89 8.30 -14.64
N CYS A 212 -18.87 7.79 -13.89
CA CYS A 212 -20.23 8.32 -13.80
C CYS A 212 -20.59 8.82 -12.38
N VAL A 213 -19.65 8.82 -11.43
CA VAL A 213 -19.91 9.37 -10.08
C VAL A 213 -19.92 10.90 -10.17
N PRO A 214 -21.00 11.60 -9.79
CA PRO A 214 -21.06 13.05 -9.86
C PRO A 214 -19.98 13.73 -9.01
N GLY A 215 -19.33 14.76 -9.57
CA GLY A 215 -18.31 15.55 -8.88
C GLY A 215 -16.95 14.86 -8.75
N ILE A 216 -16.79 13.66 -9.31
CA ILE A 216 -15.58 12.85 -9.25
C ILE A 216 -15.01 12.65 -10.65
N GLU A 217 -13.68 12.71 -10.76
CA GLU A 217 -12.92 12.38 -11.98
C GLU A 217 -12.07 11.13 -11.74
N LEU A 218 -11.95 10.30 -12.79
CA LEU A 218 -11.16 9.08 -12.79
C LEU A 218 -9.97 9.22 -13.74
N TYR A 219 -8.77 8.92 -13.24
CA TYR A 219 -7.57 8.72 -14.05
C TYR A 219 -7.09 7.27 -13.97
N MET A 220 -6.92 6.64 -15.13
CA MET A 220 -6.47 5.24 -15.23
C MET A 220 -4.98 5.17 -15.63
N GLY A 221 -4.11 5.02 -14.65
CA GLY A 221 -2.66 4.87 -14.84
C GLY A 221 -2.28 3.57 -15.59
N TRP A 222 -1.15 3.61 -16.30
CA TRP A 222 -0.61 2.46 -17.04
C TRP A 222 -0.08 1.34 -16.13
N ASP A 223 0.34 1.72 -14.93
CA ASP A 223 0.85 0.87 -13.86
C ASP A 223 -0.27 0.20 -13.04
N ARG A 224 -1.53 0.36 -13.46
CA ARG A 224 -2.74 -0.16 -12.79
C ARG A 224 -3.00 0.48 -11.43
N MET A 225 -2.36 1.61 -11.15
CA MET A 225 -2.71 2.54 -10.08
C MET A 225 -3.63 3.59 -10.67
N TRP A 226 -4.91 3.52 -10.31
CA TRP A 226 -5.88 4.53 -10.72
C TRP A 226 -5.95 5.63 -9.67
N LYS A 227 -6.37 6.82 -10.09
CA LYS A 227 -6.56 7.95 -9.21
C LYS A 227 -7.96 8.48 -9.33
N VAL A 228 -8.57 8.76 -8.20
CA VAL A 228 -9.90 9.34 -8.10
C VAL A 228 -9.79 10.63 -7.32
N TYR A 229 -10.34 11.71 -7.85
CA TYR A 229 -10.25 13.04 -7.24
C TYR A 229 -11.48 13.88 -7.56
N PRO A 230 -11.80 14.92 -6.77
CA PRO A 230 -12.92 15.79 -7.07
C PRO A 230 -12.63 16.60 -8.33
N SER A 231 -13.64 16.81 -9.15
CA SER A 231 -13.52 17.69 -10.32
C SER A 231 -13.20 19.14 -9.94
N SER A 232 -13.55 19.55 -8.72
CA SER A 232 -13.26 20.87 -8.15
C SER A 232 -11.83 21.02 -7.61
N ALA A 233 -11.05 19.95 -7.48
CA ALA A 233 -9.70 20.01 -6.92
C ALA A 233 -8.72 20.71 -7.86
N ALA A 234 -7.63 21.26 -7.33
CA ALA A 234 -6.63 21.94 -8.14
C ALA A 234 -5.82 20.92 -8.97
N LEU A 235 -5.40 21.32 -10.18
CA LEU A 235 -4.48 20.50 -10.96
C LEU A 235 -3.18 20.28 -10.17
N TRP A 236 -2.75 19.04 -10.07
CA TRP A 236 -1.55 18.71 -9.32
C TRP A 236 -0.31 19.28 -10.02
N LYS A 237 0.65 19.80 -9.26
CA LYS A 237 1.79 20.55 -9.80
C LYS A 237 2.56 19.71 -10.83
N GLY A 238 2.63 20.22 -12.06
CA GLY A 238 3.32 19.58 -13.18
C GLY A 238 2.51 18.51 -13.93
N GLU A 239 1.28 18.24 -13.51
CA GLU A 239 0.35 17.34 -14.23
C GLU A 239 -0.46 18.08 -15.27
N LYS A 240 -1.02 17.32 -16.22
CA LYS A 240 -1.98 17.84 -17.21
C LYS A 240 -3.42 17.41 -16.94
N GLN A 241 -3.62 16.39 -16.11
CA GLN A 241 -4.91 15.78 -15.88
C GLN A 241 -5.18 15.51 -14.40
N ILE A 242 -4.20 14.93 -13.68
CA ILE A 242 -4.39 14.51 -12.29
C ILE A 242 -4.50 15.75 -11.39
N ARG A 243 -5.52 15.77 -10.53
CA ARG A 243 -5.74 16.81 -9.52
C ARG A 243 -5.32 16.32 -8.15
N PHE A 244 -5.03 17.24 -7.24
CA PHE A 244 -4.66 16.94 -5.86
C PHE A 244 -5.63 17.63 -4.89
N PRO A 245 -6.07 16.95 -3.82
CA PRO A 245 -5.69 15.58 -3.42
C PRO A 245 -6.42 14.50 -4.22
N PHE A 246 -5.96 13.25 -4.08
CA PHE A 246 -6.52 12.08 -4.77
C PHE A 246 -6.54 10.85 -3.87
N VAL A 247 -7.44 9.93 -4.20
CA VAL A 247 -7.49 8.56 -3.70
C VAL A 247 -6.78 7.67 -4.69
N ASP A 248 -5.89 6.82 -4.21
CA ASP A 248 -5.27 5.77 -4.98
C ASP A 248 -6.18 4.53 -4.98
N LEU A 249 -6.57 4.12 -6.19
CA LEU A 249 -7.47 3.01 -6.42
C LEU A 249 -6.72 1.90 -7.17
N PHE A 250 -6.39 0.82 -6.47
CA PHE A 250 -5.64 -0.31 -7.00
C PHE A 250 -6.54 -1.51 -7.27
N MET A 251 -6.08 -2.37 -8.16
CA MET A 251 -6.69 -3.68 -8.39
C MET A 251 -6.03 -4.72 -7.48
N PHE A 252 -6.81 -5.64 -6.91
CA PHE A 252 -6.31 -6.85 -6.29
C PHE A 252 -6.80 -8.10 -7.04
N ASN A 253 -6.01 -9.17 -6.96
CA ASN A 253 -6.38 -10.50 -7.42
C ASN A 253 -6.17 -11.49 -6.27
N TYR A 254 -6.73 -12.68 -6.37
CA TYR A 254 -6.67 -13.67 -5.29
C TYR A 254 -6.75 -15.10 -5.80
N ASP A 255 -6.27 -16.03 -4.98
CA ASP A 255 -6.46 -17.47 -5.13
C ASP A 255 -6.99 -18.07 -3.82
N GLU A 256 -6.95 -19.39 -3.66
CA GLU A 256 -7.42 -20.04 -2.42
C GLU A 256 -6.64 -19.59 -1.18
N GLY A 257 -5.38 -19.19 -1.32
CA GLY A 257 -4.47 -18.91 -0.20
C GLY A 257 -4.12 -17.44 0.01
N HIS A 258 -4.10 -16.61 -1.04
CA HIS A 258 -3.57 -15.24 -0.97
C HIS A 258 -4.43 -14.23 -1.74
N VAL A 259 -4.33 -12.97 -1.30
CA VAL A 259 -4.77 -11.77 -2.01
C VAL A 259 -3.53 -10.93 -2.29
N TRP A 260 -3.41 -10.36 -3.48
CA TRP A 260 -2.27 -9.51 -3.84
C TRP A 260 -2.70 -8.36 -4.75
N PRO A 261 -2.03 -7.20 -4.67
CA PRO A 261 -2.26 -6.12 -5.63
C PRO A 261 -1.75 -6.54 -7.01
N VAL A 262 -2.47 -6.17 -8.06
CA VAL A 262 -2.03 -6.37 -9.45
C VAL A 262 -0.89 -5.41 -9.79
N CYS A 263 -0.86 -4.25 -9.14
CA CYS A 263 0.23 -3.28 -9.28
C CYS A 263 1.56 -3.90 -8.85
N MET A 264 2.53 -3.97 -9.78
CA MET A 264 3.73 -4.79 -9.65
C MET A 264 4.58 -4.42 -8.42
N TRP A 265 4.78 -3.12 -8.19
CA TRP A 265 5.65 -2.64 -7.12
C TRP A 265 5.02 -2.76 -5.73
N MET A 266 3.69 -2.85 -5.63
CA MET A 266 2.98 -3.00 -4.37
C MET A 266 2.89 -4.48 -3.92
N LYS A 267 3.20 -5.44 -4.79
CA LYS A 267 3.06 -6.89 -4.51
C LYS A 267 3.84 -7.36 -3.29
N THR A 268 5.08 -6.90 -3.16
CA THR A 268 5.94 -7.29 -2.04
C THR A 268 5.43 -6.74 -0.72
N ASP A 269 4.69 -5.64 -0.79
CA ASP A 269 4.35 -4.83 0.36
C ASP A 269 2.93 -5.12 0.84
N ALA A 270 1.99 -5.50 -0.05
CA ALA A 270 0.56 -5.67 0.26
C ALA A 270 -0.03 -7.06 -0.03
N MET A 271 0.78 -8.05 -0.45
CA MET A 271 0.28 -9.43 -0.56
C MET A 271 0.00 -10.02 0.82
N MET A 272 -1.14 -10.68 0.99
CA MET A 272 -1.64 -11.16 2.27
C MET A 272 -2.31 -12.54 2.17
N PRO A 273 -2.34 -13.33 3.26
CA PRO A 273 -3.20 -14.52 3.32
C PRO A 273 -4.66 -14.15 3.05
N ARG A 274 -5.32 -14.92 2.18
CA ARG A 274 -6.70 -14.64 1.77
C ARG A 274 -7.64 -14.56 2.96
N GLU A 275 -7.50 -15.47 3.92
CA GLU A 275 -8.32 -15.50 5.14
C GLU A 275 -8.21 -14.24 6.02
N TRP A 276 -7.17 -13.42 5.85
CA TRP A 276 -7.03 -12.16 6.60
C TRP A 276 -7.75 -11.00 5.92
N ILE A 277 -8.01 -11.12 4.61
CA ILE A 277 -8.63 -10.08 3.80
C ILE A 277 -10.09 -10.41 3.47
N LEU A 278 -10.33 -11.62 2.95
CA LEU A 278 -11.62 -12.06 2.40
C LEU A 278 -12.24 -13.21 3.22
N PRO A 279 -13.59 -13.24 3.38
CA PRO A 279 -14.50 -12.14 3.05
C PRO A 279 -14.17 -10.89 3.87
N THR A 280 -14.49 -9.72 3.33
CA THR A 280 -14.26 -8.45 4.03
C THR A 280 -15.15 -8.35 5.27
N ALA A 281 -14.76 -7.48 6.19
CA ALA A 281 -15.61 -7.05 7.30
C ALA A 281 -16.15 -5.64 7.02
N GLN A 282 -17.20 -5.27 7.76
CA GLN A 282 -17.78 -3.93 7.69
C GLN A 282 -17.15 -3.05 8.77
N GLY A 283 -16.52 -1.96 8.35
CA GLY A 283 -16.01 -0.90 9.21
C GLY A 283 -16.79 0.41 9.05
N VAL A 284 -16.36 1.42 9.81
CA VAL A 284 -16.88 2.80 9.74
C VAL A 284 -15.74 3.79 9.49
N PHE A 285 -15.95 4.71 8.56
CA PHE A 285 -14.97 5.75 8.22
C PHE A 285 -15.70 7.08 8.03
N GLU A 286 -15.40 8.07 8.87
CA GLU A 286 -16.08 9.37 8.94
C GLU A 286 -17.62 9.23 9.03
N GLY A 287 -18.09 8.20 9.73
CA GLY A 287 -19.51 7.89 9.89
C GLY A 287 -20.16 7.16 8.70
N TYR A 288 -19.39 6.79 7.67
CA TYR A 288 -19.87 6.02 6.52
C TYR A 288 -19.44 4.54 6.61
N PRO A 289 -20.27 3.60 6.15
CA PRO A 289 -19.89 2.19 6.07
C PRO A 289 -18.82 1.99 4.99
N VAL A 290 -17.72 1.32 5.34
CA VAL A 290 -16.66 0.92 4.40
C VAL A 290 -16.28 -0.54 4.57
N ALA A 291 -15.86 -1.18 3.48
CA ALA A 291 -15.27 -2.52 3.55
C ALA A 291 -13.81 -2.45 4.03
N ILE A 292 -13.48 -3.29 5.00
CA ILE A 292 -12.13 -3.46 5.55
C ILE A 292 -11.71 -4.94 5.42
N PRO A 293 -10.41 -5.28 5.51
CA PRO A 293 -9.98 -6.67 5.63
C PRO A 293 -10.70 -7.41 6.75
N GLY A 294 -10.95 -8.70 6.54
CA GLY A 294 -11.63 -9.55 7.51
C GLY A 294 -10.95 -9.65 8.88
N GLN A 295 -9.62 -9.58 8.92
CA GLN A 295 -8.79 -9.59 10.12
C GLN A 295 -7.86 -8.36 10.10
N PRO A 296 -8.41 -7.15 10.34
CA PRO A 296 -7.68 -5.91 10.10
C PRO A 296 -6.46 -5.77 11.02
N HIS A 297 -6.56 -6.18 12.28
CA HIS A 297 -5.43 -6.15 13.23
C HIS A 297 -4.25 -7.03 12.81
N LYS A 298 -4.52 -8.23 12.27
CA LYS A 298 -3.44 -9.12 11.78
C LYS A 298 -2.76 -8.55 10.54
N ASN A 299 -3.56 -8.02 9.62
CA ASN A 299 -3.04 -7.33 8.44
C ASN A 299 -2.14 -6.17 8.86
N LEU A 300 -2.65 -5.26 9.68
CA LEU A 300 -1.92 -4.08 10.15
C LEU A 300 -0.64 -4.44 10.90
N ASN A 301 -0.70 -5.37 11.86
CA ASN A 301 0.48 -5.73 12.64
C ASN A 301 1.57 -6.41 11.80
N PHE A 302 1.19 -7.12 10.75
CA PHE A 302 2.15 -7.72 9.84
C PHE A 302 2.93 -6.66 9.06
N HIS A 303 2.25 -5.61 8.57
CA HIS A 303 2.88 -4.55 7.79
C HIS A 303 3.65 -3.54 8.65
N TYR A 304 3.07 -3.16 9.79
CA TYR A 304 3.46 -1.95 10.52
C TYR A 304 3.98 -2.22 11.94
N GLY A 305 3.91 -3.46 12.44
CA GLY A 305 4.30 -3.79 13.81
C GLY A 305 3.22 -3.38 14.81
N ASP A 306 3.59 -2.71 15.90
CA ASP A 306 2.62 -2.32 16.93
C ASP A 306 1.81 -1.09 16.49
N VAL A 307 0.63 -1.32 15.91
CA VAL A 307 -0.24 -0.23 15.47
C VAL A 307 -1.10 0.36 16.60
N ASP A 308 -1.16 -0.28 17.76
CA ASP A 308 -2.01 0.13 18.88
C ASP A 308 -1.32 1.19 19.74
N SER A 309 -0.01 1.04 19.97
CA SER A 309 0.75 1.94 20.83
C SER A 309 1.68 2.92 20.08
N GLY A 310 2.14 2.55 18.88
CA GLY A 310 3.14 3.31 18.13
C GLY A 310 2.54 4.14 16.99
N CYS A 311 2.85 5.44 16.96
CA CYS A 311 2.45 6.34 15.88
C CYS A 311 3.66 6.66 15.01
N TYR A 312 3.51 6.48 13.70
CA TYR A 312 4.59 6.59 12.73
C TYR A 312 4.33 7.76 11.78
N SER A 313 5.40 8.44 11.38
CA SER A 313 5.35 9.47 10.34
C SER A 313 5.04 8.84 8.99
N ARG A 314 4.70 9.70 8.02
CA ARG A 314 4.57 9.30 6.61
C ARG A 314 5.82 8.62 6.09
N ILE A 315 5.63 7.77 5.09
CA ILE A 315 6.73 7.16 4.32
C ILE A 315 6.92 7.83 2.96
N PHE A 316 5.90 8.53 2.48
CA PHE A 316 5.88 9.21 1.19
C PHE A 316 5.14 10.54 1.35
N LEU A 317 5.65 11.58 0.69
CA LEU A 317 5.01 12.89 0.60
C LEU A 317 4.36 12.98 -0.77
N ARG A 318 3.04 12.78 -0.83
CA ARG A 318 2.32 12.63 -2.09
C ARG A 318 2.34 13.91 -2.88
N ARG A 319 2.13 15.06 -2.24
CA ARG A 319 2.18 16.36 -2.91
C ARG A 319 3.53 16.60 -3.60
N GLU A 320 4.64 16.29 -2.92
CA GLU A 320 6.01 16.52 -3.37
C GLU A 320 6.57 15.41 -4.27
N ARG A 321 5.90 14.25 -4.37
CA ARG A 321 6.40 13.03 -5.04
C ARG A 321 7.72 12.54 -4.45
N MET A 322 7.85 12.58 -3.13
CA MET A 322 9.10 12.26 -2.45
C MET A 322 8.91 11.10 -1.49
N LEU A 323 9.73 10.04 -1.65
CA LEU A 323 9.86 9.01 -0.64
C LEU A 323 10.69 9.56 0.53
N ILE A 324 10.18 9.46 1.76
CA ILE A 324 10.91 9.87 2.95
C ILE A 324 12.00 8.83 3.24
N PRO A 325 13.29 9.23 3.32
CA PRO A 325 14.38 8.33 3.66
C PRO A 325 14.13 7.64 4.99
N VAL A 326 14.55 6.38 5.14
CA VAL A 326 14.29 5.58 6.36
C VAL A 326 14.83 6.27 7.62
N ILE A 327 15.94 6.99 7.51
CA ILE A 327 16.55 7.73 8.62
C ILE A 327 15.72 8.93 9.10
N ASP A 328 14.86 9.46 8.24
CA ASP A 328 14.01 10.63 8.52
C ASP A 328 12.58 10.22 8.90
N ARG A 329 12.27 8.91 8.89
CA ARG A 329 10.98 8.39 9.35
C ARG A 329 10.96 8.39 10.86
N THR A 330 10.03 9.13 11.44
CA THR A 330 9.92 9.31 12.88
C THR A 330 8.81 8.45 13.47
N HIS A 331 8.92 8.21 14.77
CA HIS A 331 7.97 7.44 15.54
C HIS A 331 7.90 8.01 16.96
N MET A 332 6.69 8.04 17.51
CA MET A 332 6.44 8.36 18.91
C MET A 332 5.30 7.49 19.46
N PRO A 333 5.21 7.28 20.79
CA PRO A 333 4.01 6.70 21.39
C PRO A 333 2.76 7.49 20.98
N CYS A 334 1.64 6.83 20.73
CA CYS A 334 0.40 7.51 20.35
C CYS A 334 -0.26 8.27 21.51
N GLU A 335 0.08 7.97 22.78
CA GLU A 335 -0.57 8.55 23.96
C GLU A 335 -0.62 10.10 23.97
N PRO A 336 0.46 10.84 23.65
CA PRO A 336 0.36 12.29 23.51
C PRO A 336 -0.57 12.74 22.39
N LEU A 337 -0.61 12.01 21.27
CA LEU A 337 -1.47 12.34 20.13
C LEU A 337 -2.96 12.10 20.43
N LYS A 338 -3.30 11.18 21.35
CA LYS A 338 -4.69 11.00 21.84
C LYS A 338 -5.26 12.22 22.56
N LYS A 339 -4.39 13.13 23.03
CA LYS A 339 -4.79 14.41 23.63
C LYS A 339 -5.02 15.51 22.57
N ILE A 340 -4.58 15.26 21.33
CA ILE A 340 -4.72 16.20 20.22
C ILE A 340 -5.84 15.75 19.28
N TYR A 341 -5.85 14.48 18.91
CA TYR A 341 -6.76 13.90 17.94
C TYR A 341 -7.70 12.87 18.56
N PRO A 342 -8.88 12.64 17.95
CA PRO A 342 -9.72 11.53 18.30
C PRO A 342 -9.04 10.17 18.05
N PHE A 343 -9.17 9.25 18.98
CA PHE A 343 -8.66 7.88 18.86
C PHE A 343 -9.71 6.83 19.21
N VAL A 344 -9.68 5.71 18.52
CA VAL A 344 -10.57 4.57 18.75
C VAL A 344 -10.07 3.76 19.95
N GLN A 345 -10.95 3.52 20.89
CA GLN A 345 -10.80 2.56 21.96
C GLN A 345 -11.65 1.33 21.67
N ARG A 346 -11.03 0.15 21.68
CA ARG A 346 -11.71 -1.13 21.46
C ARG A 346 -11.85 -1.90 22.76
N ASN A 347 -13.06 -2.42 22.99
CA ASN A 347 -13.30 -3.36 24.07
C ASN A 347 -12.87 -4.78 23.65
N GLN A 348 -12.71 -5.65 24.64
CA GLN A 348 -12.56 -7.09 24.35
C GLN A 348 -13.77 -7.60 23.57
N PRO A 349 -13.59 -8.54 22.62
CA PRO A 349 -14.70 -9.13 21.90
C PRO A 349 -15.71 -9.75 22.86
N ASP A 350 -17.00 -9.52 22.64
CA ASP A 350 -18.06 -10.17 23.39
C ASP A 350 -17.93 -11.70 23.26
N PRO A 351 -17.81 -12.47 24.36
CA PRO A 351 -17.53 -13.90 24.28
C PRO A 351 -18.61 -14.73 23.58
N LYS A 352 -19.85 -14.22 23.47
CA LYS A 352 -20.98 -14.94 22.86
C LYS A 352 -21.16 -14.58 21.39
N THR A 353 -21.00 -13.31 21.06
CA THR A 353 -21.32 -12.76 19.73
C THR A 353 -20.06 -12.48 18.90
N GLY A 354 -18.89 -12.37 19.52
CA GLY A 354 -17.65 -11.94 18.88
C GLY A 354 -17.62 -10.46 18.50
N VAL A 355 -18.66 -9.70 18.88
CA VAL A 355 -18.77 -8.27 18.56
C VAL A 355 -17.75 -7.48 19.37
N VAL A 356 -17.04 -6.59 18.69
CA VAL A 356 -16.12 -5.63 19.29
C VAL A 356 -16.79 -4.27 19.27
N THR A 357 -16.99 -3.68 20.45
CA THR A 357 -17.42 -2.28 20.56
C THR A 357 -16.21 -1.38 20.39
N GLU A 358 -16.27 -0.55 19.35
CA GLU A 358 -15.31 0.50 19.03
C GLU A 358 -15.88 1.86 19.46
N GLN A 359 -15.16 2.61 20.28
CA GLN A 359 -15.55 3.94 20.74
C GLN A 359 -14.55 4.96 20.22
N LEU A 360 -15.01 5.95 19.44
CA LEU A 360 -14.16 7.07 19.06
C LEU A 360 -14.11 8.06 20.22
N MET A 361 -12.92 8.25 20.78
CA MET A 361 -12.69 9.04 21.98
C MET A 361 -11.95 10.33 21.63
N GLU A 362 -12.41 11.45 22.15
CA GLU A 362 -11.65 12.70 22.19
C GLU A 362 -11.50 13.13 23.64
N ALA A 363 -10.27 13.11 24.16
CA ALA A 363 -10.00 13.20 25.59
C ALA A 363 -10.84 12.17 26.39
N GLN A 364 -11.73 12.61 27.28
CA GLN A 364 -12.64 11.72 28.02
C GLN A 364 -14.05 11.60 27.41
N ARG A 365 -14.29 12.22 26.24
CA ARG A 365 -15.61 12.24 25.60
C ARG A 365 -15.70 11.16 24.53
N VAL A 366 -16.77 10.36 24.59
CA VAL A 366 -17.16 9.47 23.49
C VAL A 366 -17.82 10.31 22.39
N LEU A 367 -17.24 10.34 21.19
CA LEU A 367 -17.80 10.99 20.02
C LEU A 367 -18.78 10.09 19.27
N SER A 368 -18.45 8.81 19.13
CA SER A 368 -19.29 7.82 18.47
C SER A 368 -18.99 6.41 18.97
N VAL A 369 -19.95 5.50 18.78
CA VAL A 369 -19.83 4.08 19.13
C VAL A 369 -20.22 3.25 17.91
N PHE A 370 -19.41 2.26 17.57
CA PHE A 370 -19.64 1.32 16.49
C PHE A 370 -19.44 -0.11 16.98
N ASN A 371 -20.27 -1.03 16.49
CA ASN A 371 -20.13 -2.45 16.80
C ASN A 371 -19.58 -3.16 15.57
N ALA A 372 -18.30 -3.54 15.64
CA ALA A 372 -17.62 -4.27 14.58
C ALA A 372 -17.71 -5.78 14.83
N THR A 373 -17.71 -6.55 13.73
CA THR A 373 -17.54 -8.02 13.79
C THR A 373 -16.40 -8.38 12.87
N TYR A 374 -15.27 -8.80 13.46
CA TYR A 374 -14.11 -9.28 12.69
C TYR A 374 -14.17 -10.78 12.53
N HIS A 375 -13.54 -11.29 11.48
CA HIS A 375 -13.42 -12.74 11.24
C HIS A 375 -12.37 -13.33 12.18
N HIS A 376 -12.73 -13.56 13.44
CA HIS A 376 -11.89 -14.30 14.36
C HIS A 376 -12.01 -15.80 14.08
N ARG A 377 -10.88 -16.47 13.86
CA ARG A 377 -10.88 -17.94 13.91
C ARG A 377 -11.19 -18.34 15.34
N ASN A 378 -12.29 -19.06 15.53
CA ASN A 378 -12.52 -19.83 16.77
C ASN A 378 -11.23 -20.56 17.14
N GLN A 379 -10.63 -20.22 18.28
CA GLN A 379 -9.55 -21.03 18.89
C GLN A 379 -10.04 -22.43 19.33
N VAL A 380 -11.30 -22.78 19.06
CA VAL A 380 -11.98 -23.98 19.57
C VAL A 380 -11.81 -25.23 18.68
N LYS A 381 -11.01 -25.19 17.60
CA LYS A 381 -10.83 -26.37 16.70
C LYS A 381 -9.42 -26.98 16.62
N ASP A 382 -8.49 -26.59 17.48
CA ASP A 382 -7.15 -27.20 17.51
C ASP A 382 -6.87 -28.11 18.73
N GLU A 383 -7.81 -28.28 19.66
CA GLU A 383 -7.69 -29.27 20.75
C GLU A 383 -8.32 -30.64 20.42
N GLN A 384 -9.32 -30.70 19.53
CA GLN A 384 -9.92 -31.98 19.12
C GLN A 384 -9.09 -32.75 18.08
N SER A 385 -8.13 -32.11 17.39
CA SER A 385 -7.24 -32.80 16.44
C SER A 385 -6.01 -33.45 17.10
N LYS A 386 -5.70 -33.09 18.35
CA LYS A 386 -4.61 -33.71 19.14
C LYS A 386 -5.05 -34.92 19.98
N GLN A 387 -6.35 -35.19 20.07
CA GLN A 387 -6.89 -36.32 20.84
C GLN A 387 -7.24 -37.55 19.98
N HIS A 388 -6.97 -37.52 18.67
CA HIS A 388 -7.09 -38.68 17.76
C HIS A 388 -5.73 -39.14 17.18
N ARG A 389 -4.62 -38.68 17.77
CA ARG A 389 -3.29 -39.25 17.59
C ARG A 389 -2.66 -39.53 18.95
N ARG A 390 -3.22 -40.48 19.68
CA ARG A 390 -2.53 -41.25 20.72
C ARG A 390 -2.95 -42.70 20.62
#